data_AF-A0A7S4FAN3-F1
#
_entry.id   AF-A0A7S4FAN3-F1
#
_cell.length_a   1.000
_cell.length_b   1.000
_cell.length_c   1.000
_cell.angle_alpha   90.00
_cell.angle_beta   90.00
_cell.angle_gamma   90.00
#
_symmetry.space_group_name_H-M   'P 1'
#
loop_
_entity.id
_entity.type
_entity.pdbx_description
1 polymer ?
#
loop_
_entity_poly.entity_id
_entity_poly.type
_entity_poly.pdbx_seq_one_letter_code
_entity_poly.pdbx_strand_id
1 'polypeptide(L)'
;MHRSRARAAVNARASAAQSSARARQLNRFGAAGTAAVEHAEADQEQVHEDCVSGSSIVAIVENTKLEIGVARLNTDDLTLQMSQFCDDQAYSKTLSLLTQHDPRQLLLP
;
A
#
# COMPACT_ATOMS: atom_id res chain seq x y z
N MET A 1 15.62 -38.05 -47.20
CA MET A 1 14.72 -37.80 -46.04
C MET A 1 15.34 -36.83 -45.00
N HIS A 2 15.82 -35.63 -45.39
CA HIS A 2 16.57 -34.75 -44.45
C HIS A 2 15.93 -33.37 -44.18
N ARG A 3 14.77 -33.05 -44.76
CA ARG A 3 14.13 -31.73 -44.58
C ARG A 3 13.19 -31.61 -43.36
N SER A 4 12.92 -32.72 -42.67
CA SER A 4 11.95 -32.76 -41.55
C SER A 4 12.52 -32.29 -40.20
N ARG A 5 13.83 -32.43 -39.97
CA ARG A 5 14.44 -32.11 -38.66
C ARG A 5 14.74 -30.62 -38.47
N ALA A 6 15.00 -29.89 -39.55
CA ALA A 6 15.28 -28.45 -39.49
C ALA A 6 14.04 -27.62 -39.08
N ARG A 7 12.84 -28.00 -39.53
CA ARG A 7 11.59 -27.32 -39.14
C ARG A 7 11.20 -27.55 -37.68
N ALA A 8 11.47 -28.74 -37.14
CA ALA A 8 11.20 -29.06 -35.74
C ALA A 8 12.06 -28.23 -34.77
N ALA A 9 13.34 -28.01 -35.10
CA ALA A 9 14.25 -27.20 -34.28
C ALA A 9 13.90 -25.69 -34.29
N VAL A 10 13.39 -25.18 -35.41
CA VAL A 10 12.94 -23.78 -35.53
C VAL A 10 11.62 -23.56 -34.76
N ASN A 11 10.68 -24.50 -34.80
CA ASN A 11 9.45 -24.42 -34.03
C ASN A 11 9.69 -24.58 -32.51
N ALA A 12 10.67 -25.39 -32.09
CA ALA A 12 11.04 -25.53 -30.68
C ALA A 12 11.74 -24.27 -30.13
N ARG A 13 12.54 -23.55 -30.95
CA ARG A 13 13.12 -22.26 -30.56
C ARG A 13 12.07 -21.15 -30.47
N ALA A 14 11.07 -21.16 -31.35
CA ALA A 14 9.93 -20.24 -31.27
C ALA A 14 9.07 -20.48 -30.01
N SER A 15 8.87 -21.75 -29.60
CA SER A 15 8.12 -22.07 -28.37
C SER A 15 8.92 -21.80 -27.08
N ALA A 16 10.25 -21.92 -27.13
CA ALA A 16 11.13 -21.54 -26.01
C ALA A 16 11.29 -20.01 -25.87
N ALA A 17 11.23 -19.26 -26.97
CA ALA A 17 11.22 -17.79 -26.95
C ALA A 17 9.88 -17.22 -26.47
N GLN A 18 8.77 -17.96 -26.66
CA GLN A 18 7.44 -17.58 -26.17
C GLN A 18 7.22 -17.86 -24.68
N SER A 19 8.09 -18.63 -24.01
CA SER A 19 7.91 -18.96 -22.59
C SER A 19 8.54 -17.96 -21.60
N SER A 20 9.19 -16.89 -22.07
CA SER A 20 9.98 -15.99 -21.20
C SER A 20 9.45 -14.56 -21.10
N ALA A 21 8.29 -14.25 -21.68
CA ALA A 21 7.60 -12.99 -21.43
C ALA A 21 6.46 -13.19 -20.43
N ARG A 22 6.73 -13.84 -19.28
CA ARG A 22 5.82 -13.75 -18.15
C ARG A 22 5.84 -12.30 -17.68
N ALA A 23 4.71 -11.60 -17.82
CA ALA A 23 4.55 -10.27 -17.26
C ALA A 23 4.95 -10.31 -15.79
N ARG A 24 5.89 -9.45 -15.38
CA ARG A 24 6.28 -9.33 -13.99
C ARG A 24 5.12 -8.67 -13.25
N GLN A 25 4.46 -9.41 -12.37
CA GLN A 25 3.39 -8.89 -11.53
C GLN A 25 3.99 -8.40 -10.22
N LEU A 26 3.59 -7.20 -9.80
CA LEU A 26 3.89 -6.71 -8.46
C LEU A 26 2.89 -7.35 -7.49
N ASN A 27 3.37 -8.22 -6.61
CA ASN A 27 2.51 -8.92 -5.63
C ASN A 27 2.26 -8.09 -4.37
N ARG A 28 3.19 -7.20 -4.03
CA ARG A 28 3.14 -6.36 -2.83
C ARG A 28 3.88 -5.05 -3.08
N PHE A 29 3.40 -4.00 -2.44
CA PHE A 29 4.06 -2.70 -2.38
C PHE A 29 4.13 -2.25 -0.92
N GLY A 30 5.35 -2.08 -0.41
CA GLY A 30 5.59 -1.57 0.94
C GLY A 30 5.59 -0.04 0.94
N ALA A 31 4.84 0.55 1.85
CA ALA A 31 4.82 1.98 2.11
C ALA A 31 5.03 2.24 3.61
N ALA A 32 5.42 3.48 3.96
CA ALA A 32 5.69 3.86 5.35
C ALA A 32 4.53 3.55 6.30
N GLY A 33 3.28 3.71 5.84
CA GLY A 33 2.09 3.40 6.62
C GLY A 33 1.73 1.92 6.70
N THR A 34 2.30 1.06 5.86
CA THR A 34 1.95 -0.38 5.78
C THR A 34 3.08 -1.30 6.23
N ALA A 35 4.19 -0.75 6.72
CA ALA A 35 5.39 -1.51 7.11
C ALA A 35 5.12 -2.50 8.27
N ALA A 36 4.21 -2.17 9.20
CA ALA A 36 3.86 -3.06 10.32
C ALA A 36 3.19 -4.38 9.88
N VAL A 37 2.48 -4.38 8.74
CA VAL A 37 1.86 -5.58 8.17
C VAL A 37 2.89 -6.48 7.47
N GLU A 38 4.14 -6.04 7.29
CA GLU A 38 5.20 -6.82 6.64
C GLU A 38 5.74 -7.94 7.54
N HIS A 39 5.69 -7.76 8.86
CA HIS A 39 6.21 -8.73 9.81
C HIS A 39 5.18 -9.76 10.29
N ALA A 40 3.88 -9.50 10.13
CA ALA A 40 2.82 -10.41 10.60
C ALA A 40 2.66 -11.68 9.74
N GLU A 41 3.12 -11.66 8.49
CA GLU A 41 2.98 -12.80 7.56
C GLU A 41 4.27 -13.62 7.38
N ALA A 42 5.42 -13.12 7.84
CA ALA A 42 6.71 -13.71 7.52
C ALA A 42 7.31 -14.61 8.61
N ASP A 43 7.08 -14.37 9.91
CA ASP A 43 7.76 -15.14 10.95
C ASP A 43 6.87 -15.40 12.19
N GLN A 44 6.55 -16.67 12.42
CA GLN A 44 6.48 -17.18 13.79
C GLN A 44 7.89 -17.07 14.38
N GLU A 45 8.01 -16.46 15.57
CA GLU A 45 9.24 -16.30 16.37
C GLU A 45 10.16 -15.11 16.01
N GLN A 46 9.81 -13.90 16.47
CA GLN A 46 10.67 -13.13 17.41
C GLN A 46 9.95 -11.85 17.83
N VAL A 47 9.61 -11.78 19.11
CA VAL A 47 9.05 -10.61 19.79
C VAL A 47 10.13 -9.54 19.85
N HIS A 48 10.11 -8.59 18.92
CA HIS A 48 10.82 -7.32 19.08
C HIS A 48 9.81 -6.31 19.63
N GLU A 49 9.87 -6.10 20.95
CA GLU A 49 9.16 -5.02 21.63
C GLU A 49 9.76 -3.66 21.28
N ASP A 50 9.60 -3.25 20.02
CA ASP A 50 9.51 -1.83 19.68
C ASP A 50 8.08 -1.61 19.20
N CYS A 51 7.16 -1.76 20.15
CA CYS A 51 5.76 -1.39 20.00
C CYS A 51 5.71 0.14 19.91
N VAL A 52 6.02 0.66 18.72
CA VAL A 52 5.78 2.06 18.39
C VAL A 52 4.27 2.21 18.28
N SER A 53 3.65 2.42 19.44
CA SER A 53 2.23 2.63 19.66
C SER A 53 1.65 3.57 18.61
N GLY A 54 0.67 3.10 17.84
CA GLY A 54 -0.21 3.95 17.05
C GLY A 54 0.22 4.18 15.62
N SER A 55 0.64 3.14 14.90
CA SER A 55 0.86 3.29 13.46
C SER A 55 -0.49 3.53 12.76
N SER A 56 -0.66 4.70 12.12
CA SER A 56 -1.91 5.01 11.42
C SER A 56 -1.70 5.62 10.04
N ILE A 57 -2.62 5.29 9.13
CA ILE A 57 -2.73 5.88 7.80
C ILE A 57 -3.93 6.80 7.82
N VAL A 58 -3.76 8.04 7.38
CA VAL A 58 -4.84 9.02 7.33
C VAL A 58 -5.04 9.49 5.89
N ALA A 59 -6.27 9.41 5.40
CA ALA A 59 -6.70 9.97 4.13
C ALA A 59 -7.55 11.21 4.40
N ILE A 60 -7.27 12.30 3.70
CA ILE A 60 -7.96 13.59 3.83
C ILE A 60 -8.49 14.00 2.47
N VAL A 61 -9.74 14.46 2.43
CA VAL A 61 -10.35 15.07 1.25
C VAL A 61 -11.02 16.38 1.68
N GLU A 62 -10.87 17.42 0.88
CA GLU A 62 -11.48 18.72 1.10
C GLU A 62 -12.51 19.02 -0.01
N ASN A 63 -13.61 19.67 0.34
CA ASN A 63 -14.53 20.28 -0.63
C ASN A 63 -14.34 21.81 -0.75
N THR A 64 -15.05 22.44 -1.68
CA THR A 64 -14.93 23.88 -1.96
C THR A 64 -15.41 24.81 -0.83
N LYS A 65 -15.92 24.27 0.28
CA LYS A 65 -16.48 25.00 1.42
C LYS A 65 -15.67 24.80 2.71
N LEU A 66 -14.41 24.37 2.63
CA LEU A 66 -13.55 24.05 3.79
C LEU A 66 -14.14 22.94 4.67
N GLU A 67 -14.93 22.05 4.08
CA GLU A 67 -15.38 20.85 4.76
C GLU A 67 -14.41 19.72 4.45
N ILE A 68 -13.90 19.12 5.53
CA ILE A 68 -12.85 18.13 5.51
C ILE A 68 -13.46 16.78 5.86
N GLY A 69 -13.31 15.81 4.95
CA GLY A 69 -13.55 14.40 5.20
C GLY A 69 -12.24 13.70 5.55
N VAL A 70 -12.23 12.93 6.63
CA VAL A 70 -11.06 12.21 7.10
C VAL A 70 -11.40 10.73 7.30
N ALA A 71 -10.54 9.86 6.80
CA ALA A 71 -10.55 8.43 7.12
C ALA A 71 -9.19 8.04 7.72
N ARG A 72 -9.22 7.42 8.90
CA ARG A 72 -8.03 6.93 9.61
C ARG A 72 -8.11 5.42 9.74
N LEU A 73 -7.09 4.73 9.30
CA LEU A 73 -6.85 3.31 9.58
C LEU A 73 -5.73 3.20 10.62
N ASN A 74 -6.01 2.61 11.77
CA ASN A 74 -4.97 2.14 12.68
C ASN A 74 -4.47 0.79 12.16
N THR A 75 -3.19 0.70 11.85
CA THR A 75 -2.61 -0.52 11.25
C THR A 75 -2.27 -1.59 12.28
N ASP A 76 -2.28 -1.25 13.57
CA ASP A 76 -2.00 -2.21 14.65
C ASP A 76 -3.21 -3.12 14.91
N ASP A 77 -4.43 -2.55 14.94
CA ASP A 77 -5.68 -3.25 15.25
C ASP A 77 -6.69 -3.28 14.09
N LEU A 78 -6.30 -2.73 12.93
CA LEU A 78 -7.12 -2.60 11.72
C LEU A 78 -8.43 -1.84 11.92
N THR A 79 -8.52 -1.00 12.97
CA THR A 79 -9.70 -0.18 13.20
C THR A 79 -9.76 0.99 12.22
N LEU A 80 -10.94 1.20 11.64
CA LEU A 80 -11.23 2.31 10.74
C LEU A 80 -12.12 3.34 11.44
N GLN A 81 -11.68 4.59 11.46
CA GLN A 81 -12.45 5.71 11.94
C GLN A 81 -12.67 6.71 10.79
N MET A 82 -13.90 7.19 10.65
CA MET A 82 -14.25 8.22 9.69
C MET A 82 -14.85 9.41 10.41
N SER A 83 -14.48 10.62 9.98
CA SER A 83 -15.04 11.86 10.51
C SER A 83 -15.17 12.90 9.40
N GLN A 84 -16.07 13.85 9.61
CA GLN A 84 -16.30 14.96 8.69
C GLN A 84 -16.57 16.21 9.52
N PHE A 85 -15.94 17.32 9.18
CA PHE A 85 -16.10 18.58 9.90
C PHE A 85 -15.78 19.78 9.01
N CYS A 86 -16.37 20.93 9.32
CA CYS A 86 -15.91 22.21 8.76
C CYS A 86 -14.66 22.68 9.49
N ASP A 87 -13.68 23.16 8.74
CA ASP A 87 -12.45 23.74 9.24
C ASP A 87 -12.36 25.24 8.91
N ASP A 88 -11.35 25.90 9.46
CA ASP A 88 -10.99 27.27 9.07
C ASP A 88 -9.94 27.26 7.95
N GLN A 89 -9.64 28.43 7.37
CA GLN A 89 -8.60 28.57 6.34
C GLN A 89 -7.19 28.22 6.83
N ALA A 90 -6.98 28.14 8.15
CA ALA A 90 -5.72 27.74 8.76
C ALA A 90 -5.66 26.22 8.99
N TYR A 91 -6.73 25.48 8.68
CA TYR A 91 -6.87 24.05 8.90
C TYR A 91 -6.64 23.64 10.35
N SER A 92 -7.06 24.49 11.30
CA SER A 92 -6.75 24.33 12.73
C SER A 92 -7.20 22.96 13.28
N LYS A 93 -8.38 22.47 12.88
CA LYS A 93 -8.91 21.18 13.36
C LYS A 93 -8.19 20.00 12.69
N THR A 94 -7.92 20.10 11.41
CA THR A 94 -7.18 19.09 10.65
C THR A 94 -5.76 18.94 11.22
N LEU A 95 -5.05 20.05 11.46
CA LEU A 95 -3.72 20.03 12.08
C LEU A 95 -3.75 19.44 13.50
N SER A 96 -4.78 19.76 14.29
CA SER A 96 -4.96 19.17 15.62
C SER A 96 -5.18 17.66 15.55
N LEU A 97 -6.01 17.19 14.61
CA LEU A 97 -6.26 15.77 14.37
C LEU A 97 -4.98 15.03 13.95
N LEU A 98 -4.20 15.62 13.04
CA LEU A 98 -2.93 15.06 12.57
C LEU A 98 -1.91 14.97 13.70
N THR A 99 -1.83 16.00 14.54
CA THR A 99 -0.94 16.00 15.72
C THR A 99 -1.36 14.94 16.75
N GLN A 100 -2.67 14.75 16.93
CA GLN A 100 -3.20 13.77 17.88
C GLN A 100 -2.95 12.33 17.43
N HIS A 101 -3.07 12.05 16.13
CA HIS A 101 -2.99 10.68 15.60
C HIS A 101 -1.61 10.28 15.08
N ASP A 102 -0.71 11.26 14.89
CA ASP A 102 0.66 11.08 14.39
C ASP A 102 0.75 10.06 13.24
N PRO A 103 0.05 10.29 12.12
CA PRO A 103 -0.04 9.29 11.07
C PRO A 103 1.31 9.08 10.38
N ARG A 104 1.63 7.81 10.12
CA ARG A 104 2.83 7.38 9.40
C ARG A 104 2.73 7.63 7.89
N GLN A 105 1.52 7.80 7.39
CA GLN A 105 1.28 8.09 5.99
C GLN A 105 0.02 8.93 5.81
N LEU A 106 0.14 9.95 4.96
CA LEU A 106 -0.96 10.79 4.53
C LEU A 106 -1.33 10.50 3.08
N LEU A 107 -2.62 10.36 2.82
CA LEU A 107 -3.19 10.25 1.47
C LEU A 107 -4.01 11.51 1.20
N LEU A 108 -3.72 12.16 0.08
CA LEU A 108 -4.36 13.40 -0.37
C LEU A 108 -4.96 13.18 -1.78
N PRO A 109 -5.94 13.99 -2.21
CA PRO A 109 -6.57 13.87 -3.54
C PRO A 109 -5.62 14.11 -4.71
#